data_AF-A0A486XH83-F1
#
_entry.id   AF-A0A486XH83-F1
#
_cell.length_a   1.000
_cell.length_b   1.000
_cell.length_c   1.000
_cell.angle_alpha   90.00
_cell.angle_beta   90.00
_cell.angle_gamma   90.00
#
_symmetry.space_group_name_H-M   'P 1'
#
loop_
_entity.id
_entity.type
_entity.pdbx_description
1 polymer ?
#
loop_
_entity_poly.entity_id
_entity_poly.type
_entity_poly.pdbx_seq_one_letter_code
_entity_poly.pdbx_strand_id
1 'polypeptide(L)'
;MKRNQGFTLIELIIVIVILGILAVTAAPRFLNFAGDARVSVLNGVKGALESAGSLIYGKAVIAGDQSAANALLTDPAINVVFGYPAATVDDLRVAAELDAAEWTLAVSTADNAPGFGAVGTTSVVISAAGSTVSATEADACHVVYVQSTADGVKPVITVHADGC
;
A
#
# COMPACT_ATOMS: atom_id res chain seq x y z
N MET A 1 -26.05 3.07 -60.13
CA MET A 1 -24.58 3.16 -59.90
C MET A 1 -24.36 3.96 -58.62
N LYS A 2 -23.90 3.32 -57.54
CA LYS A 2 -23.55 4.03 -56.28
C LYS A 2 -22.18 4.70 -56.48
N ARG A 3 -22.11 6.02 -56.29
CA ARG A 3 -20.86 6.77 -56.33
C ARG A 3 -20.07 6.43 -55.06
N ASN A 4 -18.93 5.74 -55.21
CA ASN A 4 -17.95 5.65 -54.13
C ASN A 4 -17.34 7.05 -53.97
N GLN A 5 -17.75 7.78 -52.93
CA GLN A 5 -17.04 8.97 -52.48
C GLN A 5 -15.73 8.48 -51.84
N GLY A 6 -14.62 8.66 -52.55
CA GLY A 6 -13.29 8.38 -52.01
C GLY A 6 -12.93 9.40 -50.93
N PHE A 7 -12.16 8.95 -49.94
CA PHE A 7 -11.60 9.81 -48.90
C PHE A 7 -10.66 10.84 -49.55
N THR A 8 -10.73 12.11 -49.13
CA THR A 8 -9.83 13.14 -49.67
C THR A 8 -8.43 13.02 -49.04
N LEU A 9 -7.38 13.38 -49.78
CA LEU A 9 -6.01 13.41 -49.23
C LEU A 9 -5.91 14.36 -48.03
N ILE A 10 -6.66 15.46 -48.04
CA ILE A 10 -6.66 16.44 -46.96
C ILE A 10 -7.33 15.90 -45.69
N GLU A 11 -8.41 15.13 -45.79
CA GLU A 11 -9.01 14.46 -44.63
C GLU A 11 -8.03 13.49 -43.97
N LEU A 12 -7.28 12.71 -44.76
CA LEU A 12 -6.30 11.79 -44.21
C LEU A 12 -5.17 12.55 -43.47
N ILE A 13 -4.69 13.66 -44.05
CA ILE A 13 -3.65 14.48 -43.42
C ILE A 13 -4.15 15.11 -42.12
N ILE A 14 -5.36 15.65 -42.10
CA ILE A 14 -5.93 16.26 -40.89
C ILE A 14 -6.07 15.21 -39.78
N VAL A 15 -6.48 13.99 -40.11
CA VAL A 15 -6.60 12.89 -39.13
C VAL A 15 -5.25 12.57 -38.49
N ILE A 16 -4.18 12.38 -39.28
CA ILE A 16 -2.86 12.07 -38.73
C ILE A 16 -2.28 13.23 -37.91
N VAL A 17 -2.58 14.49 -38.29
CA VAL A 17 -2.15 15.68 -37.53
C VAL A 17 -2.87 15.72 -36.18
N ILE A 18 -4.19 15.50 -36.15
CA ILE A 18 -4.95 15.46 -34.91
C ILE A 18 -4.46 14.32 -34.01
N LEU A 19 -4.25 13.11 -34.57
CA LEU A 19 -3.70 11.98 -33.82
C LEU A 19 -2.28 12.27 -33.29
N GLY A 20 -1.45 13.00 -34.05
CA GLY A 20 -0.12 13.43 -33.60
C GLY A 20 -0.17 14.36 -32.38
N ILE A 21 -1.09 15.34 -32.38
CA ILE A 21 -1.26 16.26 -31.24
C ILE A 21 -1.75 15.51 -29.99
N LEU A 22 -2.72 14.61 -30.15
CA LEU A 22 -3.22 13.79 -29.05
C LEU A 22 -2.15 12.84 -28.50
N ALA A 23 -1.32 12.25 -29.36
CA ALA A 23 -0.25 11.36 -28.94
C ALA A 23 0.82 12.09 -28.10
N VAL A 24 1.27 13.27 -28.52
CA VAL A 24 2.31 14.04 -27.80
C VAL A 24 1.82 14.52 -26.43
N THR A 25 0.54 14.84 -26.31
CA THR A 25 -0.04 15.30 -25.03
C THR A 25 -0.39 14.14 -24.08
N ALA A 26 -0.77 12.97 -24.60
CA ALA A 26 -1.10 11.79 -23.79
C ALA A 26 0.12 10.97 -23.36
N ALA A 27 1.17 10.89 -24.19
CA ALA A 27 2.33 10.03 -23.93
C ALA A 27 3.04 10.29 -22.57
N PRO A 28 3.29 11.55 -22.14
CA PRO A 28 3.95 11.80 -20.86
C PRO A 28 3.16 11.30 -19.64
N ARG A 29 1.83 11.42 -19.68
CA ARG A 29 0.96 10.87 -18.63
C ARG A 29 0.89 9.34 -18.71
N PHE A 30 0.85 8.80 -19.93
CA PHE A 30 0.76 7.35 -20.14
C PHE A 30 1.95 6.59 -19.55
N LEU A 31 3.15 7.17 -19.63
CA LEU A 31 4.37 6.57 -19.10
C LEU A 31 4.40 6.50 -17.56
N ASN A 32 3.74 7.42 -16.85
CA ASN A 32 3.76 7.49 -15.38
C ASN A 32 2.55 6.80 -14.71
N PHE A 33 1.53 6.37 -15.46
CA PHE A 33 0.31 5.79 -14.87
C PHE A 33 0.54 4.53 -14.04
N ALA A 34 1.52 3.70 -14.39
CA ALA A 34 1.80 2.47 -13.65
C ALA A 34 2.38 2.77 -12.26
N GLY A 35 3.30 3.74 -12.15
CA GLY A 35 3.85 4.19 -10.88
C GLY A 35 2.77 4.84 -10.01
N ASP A 36 2.03 5.81 -10.56
CA ASP A 36 0.94 6.48 -9.86
C ASP A 36 -0.12 5.48 -9.34
N ALA A 37 -0.44 4.45 -10.13
CA ALA A 37 -1.35 3.39 -9.72
C ALA A 37 -0.80 2.57 -8.55
N ARG A 38 0.47 2.19 -8.57
CA ARG A 38 1.13 1.46 -7.46
C ARG A 38 1.12 2.30 -6.18
N VAL A 39 1.49 3.58 -6.28
CA VAL A 39 1.46 4.50 -5.14
C VAL A 39 0.04 4.63 -4.57
N SER A 40 -0.98 4.73 -5.42
CA SER A 40 -2.37 4.75 -4.97
C SER A 40 -2.78 3.47 -4.24
N VAL A 41 -2.34 2.31 -4.72
CA VAL A 41 -2.64 1.00 -4.12
C VAL A 41 -1.95 0.86 -2.75
N LEU A 42 -0.69 1.28 -2.62
CA LEU A 42 0.01 1.32 -1.32
C LEU A 42 -0.66 2.27 -0.32
N ASN A 43 -1.12 3.44 -0.78
CA ASN A 43 -1.91 4.34 0.06
C ASN A 43 -3.25 3.72 0.48
N GLY A 44 -3.86 2.89 -0.37
CA GLY A 44 -5.03 2.08 -0.03
C GLY A 44 -4.75 1.12 1.13
N VAL A 45 -3.62 0.42 1.11
CA VAL A 45 -3.18 -0.45 2.22
C VAL A 45 -2.95 0.34 3.49
N LYS A 46 -2.30 1.50 3.42
CA LYS A 46 -2.14 2.39 4.58
C LYS A 46 -3.50 2.74 5.19
N GLY A 47 -4.47 3.14 4.36
CA GLY A 47 -5.82 3.47 4.82
C GLY A 47 -6.54 2.28 5.46
N ALA A 48 -6.38 1.07 4.88
CA ALA A 48 -6.93 -0.16 5.44
C ALA A 48 -6.35 -0.45 6.83
N LEU A 49 -5.04 -0.32 7.02
CA LEU A 49 -4.37 -0.52 8.31
C LEU A 49 -4.77 0.53 9.36
N GLU A 50 -4.91 1.81 8.98
CA GLU A 50 -5.37 2.86 9.88
C GLU A 50 -6.83 2.64 10.35
N SER A 51 -7.69 2.23 9.42
CA SER A 51 -9.08 1.87 9.69
C SER A 51 -9.17 0.66 10.62
N ALA A 52 -8.47 -0.43 10.27
CA ALA A 52 -8.38 -1.64 11.06
C ALA A 52 -7.85 -1.37 12.48
N GLY A 53 -6.78 -0.58 12.60
CA GLY A 53 -6.21 -0.19 13.89
C GLY A 53 -7.21 0.56 14.77
N SER A 54 -8.02 1.45 14.19
CA SER A 54 -9.05 2.19 14.94
C SER A 54 -10.20 1.29 15.40
N LEU A 55 -10.64 0.34 14.56
CA LEU A 55 -11.68 -0.64 14.90
C LEU A 55 -11.20 -1.60 16.00
N ILE A 56 -9.98 -2.12 15.88
CA ILE A 56 -9.38 -3.05 16.82
C ILE A 56 -9.11 -2.37 18.16
N TYR A 57 -8.66 -1.10 18.14
CA TYR A 57 -8.56 -0.29 19.35
C TYR A 57 -9.91 -0.12 20.05
N GLY A 58 -10.98 0.14 19.30
CA GLY A 58 -12.34 0.16 19.86
C GLY A 58 -12.73 -1.16 20.54
N LYS A 59 -12.37 -2.30 19.95
CA LYS A 59 -12.58 -3.62 20.58
C LYS A 59 -11.73 -3.81 21.84
N ALA A 60 -10.47 -3.39 21.82
CA ALA A 60 -9.60 -3.45 22.98
C ALA A 60 -10.09 -2.59 24.15
N VAL A 61 -10.64 -1.40 23.88
CA VAL A 61 -11.27 -0.56 24.92
C VAL A 61 -12.47 -1.25 25.54
N ILE A 62 -13.31 -1.93 24.73
CA ILE A 62 -14.45 -2.70 25.24
C ILE A 62 -14.00 -3.89 26.09
N ALA A 63 -12.91 -4.55 25.70
CA ALA A 63 -12.31 -5.65 26.44
C ALA A 63 -11.55 -5.19 27.71
N GLY A 64 -11.21 -3.90 27.81
CA GLY A 64 -10.40 -3.33 28.90
C GLY A 64 -8.88 -3.50 28.71
N ASP A 65 -8.46 -3.86 27.50
CA ASP A 65 -7.07 -4.19 27.14
C ASP A 65 -6.33 -3.04 26.42
N GLN A 66 -6.94 -1.85 26.33
CA GLN A 66 -6.37 -0.71 25.58
C GLN A 66 -5.00 -0.23 26.10
N SER A 67 -4.72 -0.43 27.38
CA SER A 67 -3.44 -0.05 28.01
C SER A 67 -2.51 -1.26 28.23
N ALA A 68 -2.94 -2.47 27.85
CA ALA A 68 -2.15 -3.67 28.03
C ALA A 68 -0.96 -3.67 27.06
N ALA A 69 0.25 -3.94 27.58
CA ALA A 69 1.44 -4.03 26.75
C ALA A 69 1.32 -5.16 25.70
N ASN A 70 0.63 -6.26 26.06
CA ASN A 70 0.23 -7.32 25.15
C ASN A 70 -1.12 -7.89 25.63
N ALA A 71 -2.05 -8.10 24.72
CA ALA A 71 -3.31 -8.81 24.98
C ALA A 71 -3.76 -9.57 23.73
N LEU A 72 -4.73 -10.47 23.88
CA LEU A 72 -5.33 -11.21 22.78
C LEU A 72 -6.83 -10.90 22.74
N LEU A 73 -7.29 -10.29 21.66
CA LEU A 73 -8.72 -10.19 21.36
C LEU A 73 -9.19 -11.53 20.79
N THR A 74 -10.42 -11.95 21.09
CA THR A 74 -10.91 -13.30 20.74
C THR A 74 -11.88 -13.35 19.57
N ASP A 75 -12.29 -12.19 19.02
CA ASP A 75 -13.23 -12.11 17.89
C ASP A 75 -12.97 -10.88 17.00
N PRO A 76 -12.22 -11.03 15.89
CA PRO A 76 -11.36 -12.17 15.57
C PRO A 76 -10.17 -12.31 16.53
N ALA A 77 -9.51 -13.47 16.51
CA ALA A 77 -8.28 -13.70 17.26
C ALA A 77 -7.14 -12.80 16.74
N ILE A 78 -6.85 -11.71 17.45
CA ILE A 78 -5.81 -10.73 17.07
C ILE A 78 -5.03 -10.35 18.32
N ASN A 79 -3.70 -10.50 18.27
CA ASN A 79 -2.83 -9.95 19.30
C ASN A 79 -2.79 -8.44 19.18
N VAL A 80 -2.91 -7.76 20.31
CA VAL A 80 -2.85 -6.31 20.39
C VAL A 80 -1.76 -5.84 21.34
N VAL A 81 -1.13 -4.72 20.99
CA VAL A 81 -0.12 -4.00 21.76
C VAL A 81 -0.68 -2.60 22.00
N PHE A 82 -0.96 -2.27 23.27
CA PHE A 82 -1.64 -1.02 23.66
C PHE A 82 -2.95 -0.79 22.88
N GLY A 83 -3.73 -1.86 22.71
CA GLY A 83 -5.00 -1.86 22.00
C GLY A 83 -4.93 -1.82 20.47
N TYR A 84 -3.75 -1.64 19.87
CA TYR A 84 -3.58 -1.68 18.42
C TYR A 84 -3.07 -3.05 17.97
N PRO A 85 -3.28 -3.46 16.69
CA PRO A 85 -2.75 -4.71 16.18
C PRO A 85 -1.25 -4.86 16.45
N ALA A 86 -0.82 -6.03 16.90
CA ALA A 86 0.60 -6.33 17.02
C ALA A 86 1.27 -6.31 15.64
N ALA A 87 2.55 -5.93 15.57
CA ALA A 87 3.34 -5.99 14.34
C ALA A 87 3.75 -7.44 14.01
N THR A 88 2.76 -8.31 13.80
CA THR A 88 2.96 -9.66 13.29
C THR A 88 2.30 -9.81 11.93
N VAL A 89 2.82 -10.77 11.16
CA VAL A 89 2.32 -11.05 9.82
C VAL A 89 0.88 -11.57 9.86
N ASP A 90 0.53 -12.38 10.85
CA ASP A 90 -0.82 -12.96 10.95
C ASP A 90 -1.84 -11.94 11.45
N ASP A 91 -1.49 -11.17 12.48
CA ASP A 91 -2.39 -10.17 13.08
C ASP A 91 -2.73 -9.06 12.08
N LEU A 92 -1.75 -8.52 11.35
CA LEU A 92 -1.99 -7.47 10.36
C LEU A 92 -2.74 -7.98 9.13
N ARG A 93 -2.52 -9.24 8.75
CA ARG A 93 -3.24 -9.84 7.63
C ARG A 93 -4.72 -9.99 7.94
N VAL A 94 -5.06 -10.45 9.14
CA VAL A 94 -6.45 -10.55 9.60
C VAL A 94 -7.04 -9.16 9.83
N ALA A 95 -6.28 -8.24 10.43
CA ALA A 95 -6.76 -6.90 10.74
C ALA A 95 -7.15 -6.09 9.49
N ALA A 96 -6.31 -6.10 8.45
CA ALA A 96 -6.51 -5.31 7.24
C ALA A 96 -6.99 -6.14 6.03
N GLU A 97 -7.39 -7.39 6.25
CA GLU A 97 -7.90 -8.31 5.22
C GLU A 97 -7.00 -8.42 3.98
N LEU A 98 -5.69 -8.53 4.21
CA LEU A 98 -4.69 -8.56 3.13
C LEU A 98 -4.56 -9.98 2.56
N ASP A 99 -4.95 -10.21 1.32
CA ASP A 99 -4.82 -11.53 0.68
C ASP A 99 -3.34 -11.89 0.42
N ALA A 100 -2.94 -13.12 0.77
CA ALA A 100 -1.54 -13.57 0.64
C ALA A 100 -1.09 -13.76 -0.83
N ALA A 101 -2.02 -13.89 -1.77
CA ALA A 101 -1.74 -13.92 -3.20
C ALA A 101 -1.47 -12.51 -3.77
N GLU A 102 -1.96 -11.45 -3.11
CA GLU A 102 -1.79 -10.07 -3.54
C GLU A 102 -0.70 -9.34 -2.75
N TRP A 103 -0.53 -9.69 -1.47
CA TRP A 103 0.32 -8.96 -0.53
C TRP A 103 1.32 -9.89 0.16
N THR A 104 2.60 -9.52 0.08
CA THR A 104 3.67 -10.11 0.88
C THR A 104 3.89 -9.27 2.13
N LEU A 105 3.77 -9.90 3.29
CA LEU A 105 4.07 -9.29 4.59
C LEU A 105 5.30 -9.98 5.16
N ALA A 106 6.27 -9.19 5.61
CA ALA A 106 7.48 -9.70 6.25
C ALA A 106 7.75 -8.91 7.53
N VAL A 107 8.03 -9.62 8.63
CA VAL A 107 8.62 -9.00 9.83
C VAL A 107 10.05 -8.58 9.47
N SER A 108 10.45 -7.38 9.86
CA SER A 108 11.82 -6.92 9.68
C SER A 108 12.80 -7.84 10.45
N THR A 109 13.47 -8.75 9.72
CA THR A 109 14.55 -9.61 10.25
C THR A 109 15.93 -9.18 9.74
N ALA A 110 15.98 -8.18 8.86
CA ALA A 110 17.21 -7.61 8.33
C ALA A 110 17.06 -6.09 8.24
N ASP A 111 18.08 -5.37 8.75
CA ASP A 111 18.36 -4.01 8.31
C ASP A 111 18.41 -4.05 6.79
N ASN A 112 17.69 -3.15 6.13
CA ASN A 112 18.22 -2.39 5.00
C ASN A 112 17.15 -1.71 4.19
N ALA A 113 15.85 -1.97 4.34
CA ALA A 113 14.86 -1.26 3.54
C ALA A 113 14.32 0.01 4.22
N PRO A 114 13.92 1.03 3.45
CA PRO A 114 13.63 2.34 3.99
C PRO A 114 12.36 2.26 4.83
N GLY A 115 12.44 2.86 6.01
CA GLY A 115 11.41 2.75 7.04
C GLY A 115 11.36 1.42 7.78
N PHE A 116 12.23 0.44 7.50
CA PHE A 116 12.36 -0.75 8.33
C PHE A 116 12.81 -0.27 9.71
N GLY A 117 11.92 -0.38 10.69
CA GLY A 117 12.24 -0.04 12.06
C GLY A 117 13.44 -0.87 12.54
N ALA A 118 14.08 -0.42 13.62
CA ALA A 118 15.15 -1.17 14.26
C ALA A 118 14.74 -2.65 14.45
N VAL A 119 15.67 -3.56 14.13
CA VAL A 119 15.53 -5.02 14.17
C VAL A 119 14.71 -5.50 15.39
N GLY A 120 13.60 -6.20 15.15
CA GLY A 120 12.74 -6.79 16.19
C GLY A 120 11.28 -7.00 15.76
N THR A 121 10.45 -7.61 16.61
CA THR A 121 9.01 -7.91 16.39
C THR A 121 8.10 -6.68 16.41
N THR A 122 8.64 -5.50 16.08
CA THR A 122 7.95 -4.21 16.27
C THR A 122 7.55 -3.54 14.96
N SER A 123 7.98 -4.08 13.81
CA SER A 123 7.58 -3.59 12.50
C SER A 123 7.36 -4.70 11.47
N VAL A 124 6.43 -4.44 10.56
CA VAL A 124 6.10 -5.32 9.43
C VAL A 124 6.12 -4.49 8.17
N VAL A 125 6.70 -5.06 7.11
CA VAL A 125 6.70 -4.46 5.79
C VAL A 125 5.73 -5.19 4.90
N ILE A 126 4.94 -4.43 4.16
CA ILE A 126 3.89 -4.89 3.26
C ILE A 126 4.24 -4.43 1.85
N SER A 127 4.38 -5.36 0.92
CA SER A 127 4.62 -5.09 -0.50
C SER A 127 3.70 -5.94 -1.37
N ALA A 128 3.51 -5.53 -2.63
CA ALA A 128 2.79 -6.38 -3.59
C ALA A 128 3.49 -7.75 -3.73
N ALA A 129 2.71 -8.81 -3.90
CA ALA A 129 3.22 -10.16 -4.06
C ALA A 129 4.15 -10.28 -5.27
N GLY A 130 5.28 -10.94 -5.07
CA GLY A 130 6.32 -11.08 -6.10
C GLY A 130 7.17 -9.82 -6.34
N SER A 131 6.91 -8.72 -5.63
CA SER A 131 7.78 -7.54 -5.65
C SER A 131 9.02 -7.76 -4.78
N THR A 132 10.18 -7.31 -5.24
CA THR A 132 11.39 -7.23 -4.42
C THR A 132 11.34 -5.97 -3.57
N VAL A 133 11.46 -6.10 -2.25
CA VAL A 133 11.59 -4.95 -1.36
C VAL A 133 13.02 -4.42 -1.45
N SER A 134 13.18 -3.18 -1.92
CA SER A 134 14.49 -2.54 -1.99
C SER A 134 14.91 -1.95 -0.66
N ALA A 135 16.22 -1.98 -0.43
CA ALA A 135 16.92 -1.37 0.67
C ALA A 135 16.97 0.18 0.61
N THR A 136 16.94 0.72 -0.60
CA THR A 136 17.22 2.13 -0.88
C THR A 136 15.92 2.92 -0.98
N GLU A 137 15.88 4.13 -0.38
CA GLU A 137 14.69 5.01 -0.44
C GLU A 137 14.25 5.23 -1.88
N ALA A 138 15.21 5.53 -2.76
CA ALA A 138 14.97 5.76 -4.19
C ALA A 138 14.32 4.60 -4.95
N ASP A 139 14.45 3.36 -4.46
CA ASP A 139 13.89 2.17 -5.12
C ASP A 139 12.77 1.52 -4.29
N ALA A 140 12.29 2.18 -3.23
CA ALA A 140 11.29 1.61 -2.34
C ALA A 140 9.87 1.70 -2.92
N CYS A 141 9.13 0.61 -2.77
CA CYS A 141 7.74 0.49 -3.19
C CYS A 141 6.99 -0.46 -2.23
N HIS A 142 6.80 -0.01 -0.99
CA HIS A 142 6.21 -0.78 0.10
C HIS A 142 5.63 0.11 1.21
N VAL A 143 4.83 -0.49 2.08
CA VAL A 143 4.30 0.13 3.30
C VAL A 143 5.01 -0.45 4.50
N VAL A 144 5.39 0.38 5.47
CA VAL A 144 5.92 -0.08 6.76
C VAL A 144 4.92 0.25 7.86
N TYR A 145 4.53 -0.78 8.59
CA TYR A 145 3.78 -0.70 9.83
C TYR A 145 4.74 -0.81 11.01
N VAL A 146 4.73 0.16 11.92
CA VAL A 146 5.43 0.12 13.20
C VAL A 146 4.39 0.10 14.31
N GLN A 147 4.47 -0.89 15.20
CA GLN A 147 3.51 -1.06 16.28
C GLN A 147 3.50 0.12 17.26
N SER A 148 2.44 0.19 18.06
CA SER A 148 2.35 1.14 19.17
C SER A 148 3.47 0.91 20.20
N THR A 149 4.03 2.01 20.72
CA THR A 149 5.10 1.98 21.72
C THR A 149 4.62 2.24 23.15
N ALA A 150 3.41 2.77 23.33
CA ALA A 150 2.83 3.08 24.64
C ALA A 150 1.30 3.28 24.55
N ASP A 151 0.65 3.28 25.71
CA ASP A 151 -0.77 3.62 25.83
C ASP A 151 -1.07 5.00 25.21
N GLY A 152 -2.15 5.05 24.44
CA GLY A 152 -2.58 6.25 23.69
C GLY A 152 -1.71 6.62 22.49
N VAL A 153 -0.64 5.87 22.19
CA VAL A 153 0.21 6.09 21.02
C VAL A 153 -0.28 5.22 19.87
N LYS A 154 -0.61 5.84 18.74
CA LYS A 154 -1.01 5.11 17.52
C LYS A 154 0.20 4.44 16.86
N PRO A 155 0.00 3.29 16.19
CA PRO A 155 1.02 2.73 15.31
C PRO A 155 1.36 3.71 14.18
N VAL A 156 2.62 3.67 13.73
CA VAL A 156 3.10 4.53 12.65
C VAL A 156 3.05 3.73 11.35
N ILE A 157 2.33 4.25 10.35
CA ILE A 157 2.18 3.62 9.04
C ILE A 157 2.72 4.55 7.97
N THR A 158 3.81 4.13 7.32
CA THR A 158 4.56 4.94 6.36
C THR A 158 4.56 4.27 5.00
N VAL A 159 4.28 5.03 3.95
CA VAL A 159 4.36 4.56 2.56
C VAL A 159 5.69 5.03 1.98
N HIS A 160 6.50 4.10 1.51
CA HIS A 160 7.74 4.35 0.77
C HIS A 160 7.49 4.02 -0.69
N ALA A 161 7.53 5.03 -1.55
CA ALA A 161 6.98 4.96 -2.90
C ALA A 161 7.89 5.57 -3.98
N ASP A 162 9.09 6.03 -3.63
CA ASP A 162 9.99 6.74 -4.56
C ASP A 162 10.47 5.83 -5.72
N GLY A 163 10.43 4.51 -5.53
CA GLY A 163 10.77 3.51 -6.54
C GLY A 163 9.57 2.80 -7.19
N CYS A 164 8.35 3.25 -6.92
CA CYS A 164 7.16 2.80 -7.64
C CYS A 164 7.11 3.46 -9.04
#